data_AF-A0A971XRN5-F1
#
_entry.id   AF-A0A971XRN5-F1
#
_cell.length_a   1.000
_cell.length_b   1.000
_cell.length_c   1.000
_cell.angle_alpha   90.00
_cell.angle_beta   90.00
_cell.angle_gamma   90.00
#
_symmetry.space_group_name_H-M   'P 1'
#
loop_
_entity.id
_entity.type
_entity.pdbx_description
1 polymer ?
#
loop_
_entity_poly.entity_id
_entity_poly.type
_entity_poly.pdbx_seq_one_letter_code
_entity_poly.pdbx_strand_id
1 'polypeptide(L)'
;MATPCRDPTLVGKRFRRKVTMGALGSGRWVRPTRKKTVTGCVQLDIRQLARVGALQPGTWLWVPVLDCQLEVTEHGLVSYRHDRQAPSTPPLQGPQRLPVLWRVCRFGGQRPIFQCPTCPRHVYLMYGETGHGWRCRTCAALAYPSQWESALLRQMDRANRLRRRLDSDNCLMFPVPQRPARMHRRTYARLVALIQRHEGGLVPAWQNQLQADRAQLTQLTQDVRQGV
;
A
#
# COMPACT_ATOMS: atom_id res chain seq x y z
N MET A 1 33.85 10.77 25.18
CA MET A 1 32.86 9.76 25.64
C MET A 1 31.51 10.44 25.66
N ALA A 2 30.76 10.35 24.55
CA ALA A 2 29.47 11.03 24.40
C ALA A 2 28.35 10.07 24.79
N THR A 3 27.57 10.47 25.79
CA THR A 3 26.41 9.77 26.34
C THR A 3 25.42 9.45 25.22
N PRO A 4 24.91 8.21 25.10
CA PRO A 4 23.82 7.92 24.18
C PRO A 4 22.59 8.68 24.68
N CYS A 5 22.04 9.58 23.86
CA CYS A 5 20.74 10.18 24.11
C CYS A 5 19.70 9.06 24.13
N ARG A 6 19.41 8.55 25.33
CA ARG A 6 18.20 7.82 25.66
C ARG A 6 17.05 8.82 25.70
N ASP A 7 16.55 9.20 24.53
CA ASP A 7 15.22 9.81 24.46
C ASP A 7 14.21 8.78 23.93
N PRO A 8 13.49 8.07 24.81
CA PRO A 8 12.49 7.06 24.43
C PRO A 8 11.22 7.66 23.81
N THR A 9 11.14 8.98 23.60
CA THR A 9 9.93 9.63 23.05
C THR A 9 9.80 9.58 21.52
N LEU A 10 10.77 9.01 20.80
CA LEU A 10 10.59 8.71 19.37
C LEU A 10 9.74 7.46 19.10
N VAL A 11 9.44 6.67 20.13
CA VAL A 11 8.43 5.59 20.13
C VAL A 11 7.04 6.22 20.24
N GLY A 12 6.58 6.93 19.21
CA GLY A 12 5.28 7.61 19.36
C GLY A 12 4.71 8.32 18.15
N LYS A 13 5.46 8.47 17.05
CA LYS A 13 4.85 9.00 15.83
C LYS A 13 4.13 7.86 15.14
N ARG A 14 2.87 7.64 15.59
CA ARG A 14 1.82 6.87 14.91
C ARG A 14 2.14 6.92 13.42
N PHE A 15 2.60 5.79 12.87
CA PHE A 15 2.46 5.54 11.44
C PHE A 15 1.02 5.89 11.16
N ARG A 16 0.75 7.04 10.55
CA ARG A 16 -0.60 7.29 10.07
C ARG A 16 -0.87 6.07 9.21
N ARG A 17 -1.83 5.23 9.61
CA ARG A 17 -2.54 4.38 8.66
C ARG A 17 -2.84 5.35 7.53
N LYS A 18 -2.14 5.19 6.42
CA LYS A 18 -2.57 5.81 5.18
C LYS A 18 -4.00 5.34 5.08
N VAL A 19 -4.97 6.26 5.15
CA VAL A 19 -6.39 5.93 5.04
C VAL A 19 -6.47 4.98 3.86
N THR A 20 -6.96 3.78 4.13
CA THR A 20 -7.01 2.68 3.19
C THR A 20 -7.68 3.19 1.93
N MET A 21 -6.91 3.43 0.86
CA MET A 21 -7.49 3.57 -0.46
C MET A 21 -7.67 2.14 -0.96
N GLY A 22 -8.80 1.58 -0.54
CA GLY A 22 -9.25 0.21 -0.75
C GLY A 22 -10.40 -0.04 0.21
N ALA A 23 -11.63 0.07 -0.29
CA ALA A 23 -12.82 -0.30 0.47
C ALA A 23 -12.80 -1.81 0.79
N LEU A 24 -13.55 -2.20 1.82
CA LEU A 24 -13.93 -3.60 2.06
C LEU A 24 -14.47 -4.19 0.74
N GLY A 25 -13.87 -5.28 0.23
CA GLY A 25 -14.28 -5.89 -1.03
C GLY A 25 -13.52 -5.45 -2.29
N SER A 26 -12.41 -4.72 -2.19
CA SER A 26 -11.56 -4.34 -3.34
C SER A 26 -10.77 -5.49 -3.99
N GLY A 27 -11.19 -6.75 -3.77
CA GLY A 27 -10.63 -7.95 -4.35
C GLY A 27 -11.68 -8.72 -5.12
N ARG A 28 -11.47 -8.89 -6.43
CA ARG A 28 -12.19 -9.87 -7.24
C ARG A 28 -11.87 -11.27 -6.68
N TRP A 29 -12.89 -12.00 -6.21
CA TRP A 29 -12.69 -13.17 -5.35
C TRP A 29 -12.28 -14.47 -6.06
N VAL A 30 -12.15 -14.53 -7.39
CA VAL A 30 -11.79 -15.79 -8.07
C VAL A 30 -10.97 -15.54 -9.34
N ARG A 31 -9.63 -15.67 -9.26
CA ARG A 31 -8.74 -16.04 -10.38
C ARG A 31 -7.53 -16.83 -9.83
N PRO A 32 -7.11 -17.94 -10.47
CA PRO A 32 -6.03 -18.79 -9.96
C PRO A 32 -4.64 -18.12 -9.89
N THR A 33 -4.41 -17.04 -10.65
CA THR A 33 -3.09 -16.40 -10.78
C THR A 33 -3.10 -14.95 -10.31
N ARG A 34 -3.24 -14.74 -8.99
CA ARG A 34 -3.20 -13.39 -8.40
C ARG A 34 -1.76 -12.89 -8.27
N LYS A 35 -1.35 -11.91 -9.08
CA LYS A 35 -0.13 -11.14 -8.82
C LYS A 35 -0.28 -10.33 -7.52
N LYS A 36 0.75 -10.32 -6.67
CA LYS A 36 0.74 -9.53 -5.42
C LYS A 36 0.60 -8.04 -5.73
N THR A 37 -0.21 -7.34 -4.95
CA THR A 37 -0.43 -5.89 -5.12
C THR A 37 0.47 -5.09 -4.22
N VAL A 38 0.80 -3.87 -4.63
CA VAL A 38 1.70 -3.00 -3.86
C VAL A 38 1.20 -2.69 -2.44
N THR A 39 -0.11 -2.70 -2.21
CA THR A 39 -0.76 -2.48 -0.91
C THR A 39 -0.67 -3.69 0.02
N GLY A 40 -0.41 -4.89 -0.52
CA GLY A 40 -0.19 -6.10 0.28
C GLY A 40 1.25 -6.26 0.77
N CYS A 41 2.14 -5.33 0.44
CA CYS A 41 3.56 -5.37 0.81
C CYS A 41 3.92 -4.24 1.76
N VAL A 42 4.92 -4.47 2.63
CA VAL A 42 5.50 -3.44 3.47
C VAL A 42 6.26 -2.46 2.58
N GLN A 43 6.01 -1.16 2.76
CA GLN A 43 6.59 -0.10 1.93
C GLN A 43 7.59 0.71 2.75
N LEU A 44 8.81 0.87 2.22
CA LEU A 44 9.82 1.76 2.75
C LEU A 44 9.97 2.96 1.81
N ASP A 45 9.50 4.13 2.25
CA ASP A 45 9.57 5.38 1.48
C ASP A 45 10.71 6.27 2.00
N ILE A 46 11.77 6.41 1.21
CA ILE A 46 12.95 7.17 1.61
C ILE A 46 12.66 8.65 1.84
N ARG A 47 11.65 9.20 1.17
CA ARG A 47 11.28 10.61 1.31
C ARG A 47 10.63 10.87 2.66
N GLN A 48 9.92 9.88 3.19
CA GLN A 48 9.36 9.97 4.54
C GLN A 48 10.47 9.94 5.57
N LEU A 49 11.44 9.02 5.42
CA LEU A 49 12.62 8.95 6.29
C LEU A 49 13.41 10.27 6.30
N ALA A 50 13.65 10.83 5.11
CA ALA A 50 14.32 12.12 4.97
C ALA A 50 13.54 13.26 5.66
N ARG A 51 12.22 13.30 5.46
CA ARG A 51 11.36 14.34 6.04
C ARG A 51 11.34 14.30 7.57
N VAL A 52 11.43 13.12 8.17
CA VAL A 52 11.45 12.98 9.63
C VAL A 52 12.87 13.03 10.23
N GLY A 53 13.89 13.26 9.40
CA GLY A 53 15.29 13.33 9.86
C GLY A 53 15.92 11.98 10.20
N ALA A 54 15.28 10.86 9.81
CA ALA A 54 15.73 9.52 10.18
C ALA A 54 16.87 8.98 9.28
N LEU A 55 17.43 9.78 8.37
CA LEU A 55 18.56 9.38 7.52
C LEU A 55 19.92 9.77 8.13
N GLN A 56 20.03 9.78 9.46
CA GLN A 56 21.28 10.03 10.16
C GLN A 56 22.02 8.71 10.43
N PRO A 57 23.33 8.61 10.12
CA PRO A 57 24.12 7.42 10.45
C PRO A 57 23.97 7.02 11.93
N GLY A 58 23.85 5.73 12.19
CA GLY A 58 23.58 5.18 13.53
C GLY A 58 22.10 5.15 13.93
N THR A 59 21.20 5.63 13.08
CA THR A 59 19.75 5.50 13.32
C THR A 59 19.29 4.07 13.06
N TRP A 60 18.53 3.50 14.00
CA TRP A 60 17.93 2.17 13.86
C TRP A 60 16.41 2.27 13.71
N LEU A 61 15.84 1.50 12.78
CA LEU A 61 14.40 1.43 12.52
C LEU A 61 13.94 -0.03 12.64
N TRP A 62 12.94 -0.27 13.46
CA TRP A 62 12.33 -1.59 13.58
C TRP A 62 11.16 -1.75 12.61
N VAL A 63 11.12 -2.85 11.87
CA VAL A 63 10.04 -3.21 10.94
C VAL A 63 9.43 -4.55 11.37
N PRO A 64 8.47 -4.54 12.31
CA PRO A 64 7.94 -5.76 12.94
C PRO A 64 7.33 -6.75 11.95
N VAL A 65 6.67 -6.24 10.91
CA VAL A 65 5.94 -7.06 9.92
C VAL A 65 6.89 -7.96 9.11
N LEU A 66 8.15 -7.55 8.95
CA LEU A 66 9.17 -8.33 8.24
C LEU A 66 10.18 -8.97 9.19
N ASP A 67 9.98 -8.81 10.51
CA ASP A 67 10.93 -9.17 11.56
C ASP A 67 12.35 -8.68 11.23
N CYS A 68 12.45 -7.44 10.76
CA CYS A 68 13.73 -6.89 10.32
C CYS A 68 14.04 -5.54 10.97
N GLN A 69 15.33 -5.34 11.22
CA GLN A 69 15.89 -4.11 11.71
C GLN A 69 16.65 -3.43 10.57
N LEU A 70 16.48 -2.13 10.42
CA LEU A 70 17.20 -1.31 9.46
C LEU A 70 18.17 -0.41 10.22
N GLU A 71 19.44 -0.45 9.86
CA GLU A 71 20.45 0.50 10.30
C GLU A 71 20.70 1.52 9.19
N VAL A 72 20.75 2.79 9.56
CA VAL A 72 21.18 3.85 8.65
C VAL A 72 22.68 4.02 8.80
N THR A 73 23.38 3.90 7.68
CA THR A 73 24.82 4.08 7.54
C THR A 73 25.11 5.29 6.66
N GLU A 74 26.38 5.68 6.57
CA GLU A 74 26.83 6.74 5.65
C GLU A 74 26.51 6.45 4.18
N HIS A 75 26.42 5.16 3.81
CA HIS A 75 26.26 4.70 2.43
C HIS A 75 24.81 4.27 2.08
N GLY A 76 23.88 4.43 3.02
CA GLY A 76 22.49 4.02 2.85
C GLY A 76 21.97 3.19 4.01
N LEU A 77 21.01 2.29 3.75
CA LEU A 77 20.41 1.46 4.79
C LEU A 77 20.92 0.03 4.72
N VAL A 78 21.08 -0.63 5.86
CA VAL A 78 21.38 -2.06 5.96
C VAL A 78 20.24 -2.75 6.68
N SER A 79 19.63 -3.74 6.04
CA SER A 79 18.54 -4.53 6.61
C SER A 79 19.08 -5.84 7.20
N TYR A 80 18.89 -5.99 8.50
CA TYR A 80 19.14 -7.21 9.26
C TYR A 80 17.82 -7.93 9.46
N ARG A 81 17.74 -9.19 9.04
CA ARG A 81 16.58 -10.04 9.31
C ARG A 81 16.86 -10.81 10.60
N HIS A 82 15.91 -10.79 11.53
CA HIS A 82 15.93 -11.75 12.62
C HIS A 82 15.34 -13.05 12.06
N ASP A 83 16.19 -14.05 11.89
CA ASP A 83 15.70 -15.38 11.58
C ASP A 83 15.10 -15.97 12.86
N ARG A 84 13.80 -16.27 12.84
CA ARG A 84 13.15 -17.00 13.94
C ARG A 84 13.33 -18.51 13.80
N GLN A 85 13.96 -18.99 12.73
CA GLN A 85 14.20 -20.42 12.56
C GLN A 85 15.38 -20.90 13.40
N ALA A 86 15.29 -22.18 13.81
CA ALA A 86 16.20 -22.83 14.73
C ALA A 86 17.68 -22.76 14.25
N PRO A 87 18.66 -22.81 15.17
CA PRO A 87 20.10 -22.66 14.90
C PRO A 87 20.69 -23.64 13.86
N SER A 88 19.94 -24.65 13.43
CA SER A 88 20.36 -25.70 12.52
C SER A 88 20.35 -25.31 11.04
N THR A 89 19.79 -24.15 10.69
CA THR A 89 19.81 -23.66 9.30
C THR A 89 20.47 -22.28 9.28
N PRO A 90 21.64 -22.12 8.64
CA PRO A 90 22.24 -20.81 8.48
C PRO A 90 21.26 -19.93 7.69
N PRO A 91 21.08 -18.65 8.08
CA PRO A 91 20.18 -17.75 7.38
C PRO A 91 20.59 -17.71 5.90
N LEU A 92 19.66 -18.07 5.01
CA LEU A 92 19.91 -18.16 3.57
C LEU A 92 20.43 -16.85 2.96
N GLN A 93 20.26 -15.72 3.65
CA GLN A 93 20.63 -14.39 3.18
C GLN A 93 21.18 -13.55 4.34
N GLY A 94 22.44 -13.10 4.19
CA GLY A 94 23.07 -12.12 5.07
C GLY A 94 22.40 -10.74 5.01
N PRO A 95 22.94 -9.74 5.73
CA PRO A 95 22.36 -8.40 5.78
C PRO A 95 22.24 -7.80 4.38
N GLN A 96 21.06 -7.27 4.07
CA GLN A 96 20.79 -6.70 2.76
C GLN A 96 21.09 -5.21 2.74
N ARG A 97 22.02 -4.79 1.88
CA ARG A 97 22.34 -3.37 1.68
C ARG A 97 21.32 -2.72 0.74
N LEU A 98 20.85 -1.54 1.10
CA LEU A 98 19.91 -0.68 0.38
C LEU A 98 20.61 0.66 0.12
N PRO A 99 21.37 0.79 -0.98
CA PRO A 99 22.14 1.99 -1.25
C PRO A 99 21.23 3.21 -1.39
N VAL A 100 21.67 4.32 -0.81
CA VAL A 100 20.99 5.61 -0.91
C VAL A 100 21.86 6.57 -1.68
N LEU A 101 21.29 7.17 -2.72
CA LEU A 101 21.96 8.19 -3.52
C LEU A 101 21.23 9.52 -3.33
N TRP A 102 21.98 10.61 -3.40
CA TRP A 102 21.44 11.97 -3.32
C TRP A 102 21.46 12.60 -4.71
N ARG A 103 20.30 13.04 -5.18
CA ARG A 103 20.16 13.75 -6.46
C ARG A 103 19.88 15.22 -6.23
N VAL A 104 20.65 16.09 -6.88
CA VAL A 104 20.41 17.54 -6.87
C VAL A 104 19.06 17.83 -7.53
N CYS A 105 18.31 18.74 -6.92
CA CYS A 105 17.02 19.19 -7.43
C CYS A 105 17.20 20.49 -8.24
N ARG A 106 16.39 20.66 -9.31
CA ARG A 106 16.44 21.83 -10.20
C ARG A 106 16.27 23.18 -9.47
N PHE A 107 15.47 23.19 -8.41
CA PHE A 107 15.17 24.40 -7.62
C PHE A 107 15.95 24.46 -6.30
N GLY A 108 17.11 23.80 -6.23
CA GLY A 108 17.94 23.74 -5.03
C GLY A 108 17.62 22.55 -4.13
N GLY A 109 18.60 22.21 -3.27
CA GLY A 109 18.55 21.07 -2.36
C GLY A 109 18.83 19.72 -3.03
N GLN A 110 18.73 18.66 -2.25
CA GLN A 110 18.97 17.29 -2.68
C GLN A 110 17.81 16.39 -2.27
N ARG A 111 17.53 15.37 -3.08
CA ARG A 111 16.54 14.34 -2.77
C ARG A 111 17.21 12.98 -2.65
N PRO A 112 16.94 12.22 -1.58
CA PRO A 112 17.44 10.87 -1.46
C PRO A 112 16.59 9.93 -2.32
N ILE A 113 17.25 8.95 -2.93
CA ILE A 113 16.68 7.88 -3.75
C ILE A 113 17.33 6.55 -3.36
N PHE A 114 16.55 5.48 -3.33
CA PHE A 114 17.12 4.14 -3.23
C PHE A 114 17.64 3.68 -4.59
N GLN A 115 18.72 2.91 -4.58
CA GLN A 115 19.10 2.03 -5.67
C GLN A 115 18.59 0.62 -5.37
N CYS A 116 17.88 0.00 -6.31
CA CYS A 116 17.41 -1.37 -6.12
C CYS A 116 18.61 -2.35 -6.10
N PRO A 117 18.68 -3.29 -5.14
CA PRO A 117 19.80 -4.22 -5.05
C PRO A 117 19.85 -5.23 -6.20
N THR A 118 18.71 -5.49 -6.84
CA THR A 118 18.57 -6.49 -7.91
C THR A 118 18.47 -5.88 -9.32
N CYS A 119 18.42 -4.56 -9.47
CA CYS A 119 18.35 -3.92 -10.79
C CYS A 119 18.88 -2.48 -10.74
N PRO A 120 19.32 -1.88 -11.85
CA PRO A 120 19.92 -0.54 -11.86
C PRO A 120 18.90 0.61 -11.67
N ARG A 121 17.68 0.32 -11.21
CA ARG A 121 16.62 1.33 -11.06
C ARG A 121 16.79 2.12 -9.77
N HIS A 122 16.60 3.42 -9.90
CA HIS A 122 16.45 4.34 -8.78
C HIS A 122 14.98 4.51 -8.43
N VAL A 123 14.63 4.28 -7.17
CA VAL A 123 13.24 4.31 -6.70
C VAL A 123 13.12 5.04 -5.36
N TYR A 124 11.96 5.64 -5.10
CA TYR A 124 11.68 6.21 -3.77
C TYR A 124 11.09 5.20 -2.80
N LEU A 125 10.48 4.14 -3.34
CA LEU A 125 9.76 3.12 -2.60
C LEU A 125 10.43 1.77 -2.84
N MET A 126 10.84 1.13 -1.76
CA MET A 126 11.17 -0.29 -1.75
C MET A 126 10.03 -1.07 -1.09
N TYR A 127 9.84 -2.29 -1.56
CA TYR A 127 8.82 -3.19 -1.07
C TYR A 127 9.51 -4.37 -0.40
N GLY A 128 9.17 -4.59 0.86
CA GLY A 128 9.67 -5.69 1.64
C GLY A 128 8.66 -6.82 1.69
N GLU A 129 9.17 -8.04 1.55
CA GLU A 129 8.40 -9.28 1.61
C GLU A 129 9.12 -10.31 2.48
N THR A 130 8.35 -11.09 3.23
CA THR A 130 8.88 -12.17 4.08
C THR A 130 9.65 -13.20 3.22
N GLY A 131 10.84 -13.59 3.67
CA GLY A 131 11.78 -14.44 2.91
C GLY A 131 12.47 -13.84 1.68
N HIS A 132 12.10 -12.64 1.20
CA HIS A 132 12.52 -12.15 -0.14
C HIS A 132 13.37 -10.87 -0.15
N GLY A 133 13.54 -10.22 1.00
CA GLY A 133 14.24 -8.95 1.12
C GLY A 133 13.42 -7.75 0.61
N TRP A 134 14.08 -6.61 0.55
CA TRP A 134 13.60 -5.36 -0.02
C TRP A 134 13.92 -5.30 -1.51
N ARG A 135 12.92 -5.01 -2.35
CA ARG A 135 13.09 -4.90 -3.81
C ARG A 135 12.26 -3.76 -4.38
N CYS A 136 12.58 -3.31 -5.58
CA CYS A 136 11.71 -2.36 -6.29
C CYS A 136 10.42 -3.04 -6.78
N ARG A 137 9.40 -2.23 -7.12
CA ARG A 137 8.09 -2.72 -7.61
C ARG A 137 8.23 -3.76 -8.72
N THR A 138 9.11 -3.50 -9.68
CA THR A 138 9.30 -4.34 -10.87
C THR A 138 9.97 -5.66 -10.51
N CYS A 139 11.01 -5.66 -9.67
CA CYS A 139 11.69 -6.86 -9.23
C CYS A 139 10.87 -7.72 -8.25
N ALA A 140 9.92 -7.09 -7.54
CA ALA A 140 8.92 -7.80 -6.74
C ALA A 140 7.67 -8.20 -7.56
N ALA A 141 7.67 -7.97 -8.88
CA ALA A 141 6.54 -8.27 -9.78
C ALA A 141 5.17 -7.74 -9.29
N LEU A 142 5.17 -6.59 -8.61
CA LEU A 142 3.98 -6.03 -7.96
C LEU A 142 3.13 -5.23 -8.95
N ALA A 143 1.82 -5.44 -8.90
CA ALA A 143 0.85 -4.66 -9.64
C ALA A 143 0.19 -3.57 -8.79
N TYR A 144 -0.25 -2.47 -9.42
CA TYR A 144 -1.06 -1.46 -8.73
C TYR A 144 -2.48 -1.98 -8.49
N PRO A 145 -3.10 -1.70 -7.33
CA PRO A 145 -4.49 -2.05 -7.09
C PRO A 145 -5.44 -1.51 -8.17
N SER A 146 -5.17 -0.28 -8.66
CA SER A 146 -5.96 0.36 -9.71
C SER A 146 -5.91 -0.36 -11.06
N GLN A 147 -4.85 -1.13 -11.35
CA GLN A 147 -4.78 -1.97 -12.55
C GLN A 147 -5.74 -3.17 -12.49
N TRP A 148 -6.20 -3.52 -11.29
CA TRP A 148 -7.09 -4.65 -11.03
C TRP A 148 -8.48 -4.23 -10.54
N GLU A 149 -8.74 -2.93 -10.47
CA GLU A 149 -10.02 -2.39 -10.07
C GLU A 149 -11.03 -2.58 -11.22
N SER A 150 -12.08 -3.39 -11.01
CA SER A 150 -13.13 -3.58 -12.01
C SER A 150 -13.86 -2.26 -12.30
N ALA A 151 -14.57 -2.18 -13.42
CA ALA A 151 -15.39 -1.00 -13.73
C ALA A 151 -16.37 -0.68 -12.58
N LEU A 152 -16.98 -1.71 -12.01
CA LEU A 152 -17.83 -1.64 -10.82
C LEU A 152 -17.08 -1.07 -9.62
N LEU A 153 -15.91 -1.61 -9.27
CA LEU A 153 -15.13 -1.13 -8.12
C LEU A 153 -14.68 0.32 -8.29
N ARG A 154 -14.23 0.71 -9.49
CA ARG A 154 -13.87 2.11 -9.80
C ARG A 154 -15.05 3.06 -9.61
N GLN A 155 -16.24 2.61 -9.99
CA GLN A 155 -17.47 3.37 -9.84
C GLN A 155 -17.87 3.49 -8.36
N MET A 156 -17.75 2.42 -7.58
CA MET A 156 -17.96 2.43 -6.13
C MET A 156 -16.99 3.40 -5.43
N ASP A 157 -15.72 3.38 -5.82
CA ASP A 157 -14.68 4.24 -5.27
C ASP A 157 -14.91 5.73 -5.59
N ARG A 158 -15.44 6.03 -6.79
CA ARG A 158 -15.85 7.40 -7.16
C ARG A 158 -17.00 7.88 -6.27
N ALA A 159 -18.03 7.07 -6.06
CA ALA A 159 -19.15 7.40 -5.19
C ALA A 159 -18.69 7.62 -3.74
N ASN A 160 -17.89 6.70 -3.20
CA ASN A 160 -17.31 6.81 -1.86
C ASN A 160 -16.43 8.05 -1.68
N ARG A 161 -15.60 8.40 -2.67
CA ARG A 161 -14.79 9.64 -2.62
C ARG A 161 -15.67 10.89 -2.53
N LEU A 162 -16.80 10.92 -3.23
CA LEU A 162 -17.73 12.05 -3.19
C LEU A 162 -18.47 12.12 -1.84
N ARG A 163 -18.91 10.98 -1.31
CA ARG A 163 -19.51 10.88 0.04
C ARG A 163 -18.57 11.38 1.13
N ARG A 164 -17.29 11.00 1.05
CA ARG A 164 -16.23 11.46 1.97
C ARG A 164 -15.95 12.96 1.96
N ARG A 165 -16.43 13.70 0.94
CA ARG A 165 -16.39 15.17 0.94
C ARG A 165 -17.53 15.79 1.74
N LEU A 166 -18.61 15.04 1.97
CA LEU A 166 -19.73 15.45 2.81
C LEU A 166 -19.48 15.01 4.26
N ASP A 167 -19.03 13.77 4.46
CA ASP A 167 -18.73 13.20 5.77
C ASP A 167 -17.56 12.21 5.63
N SER A 168 -16.45 12.46 6.31
CA SER A 168 -15.20 11.71 6.16
C SER A 168 -15.34 10.22 6.43
N ASP A 169 -16.29 9.84 7.28
CA ASP A 169 -16.48 8.45 7.72
C ASP A 169 -17.61 7.74 6.95
N ASN A 170 -18.32 8.45 6.07
CA ASN A 170 -19.41 7.87 5.28
C ASN A 170 -18.90 6.98 4.13
N CYS A 171 -19.71 5.98 3.78
CA CYS A 171 -19.48 5.10 2.65
C CYS A 171 -20.81 4.67 2.01
N LEU A 172 -20.74 3.89 0.92
CA LEU A 172 -21.89 3.36 0.18
C LEU A 172 -22.88 2.55 1.02
N MET A 173 -22.46 2.02 2.19
CA MET A 173 -23.33 1.25 3.09
C MET A 173 -24.28 2.13 3.92
N PHE A 174 -24.04 3.44 3.94
CA PHE A 174 -24.84 4.41 4.68
C PHE A 174 -25.65 5.27 3.73
N PRO A 175 -26.72 5.95 4.19
CA PRO A 175 -27.39 6.97 3.39
C PRO A 175 -26.44 8.13 3.05
N VAL A 176 -26.78 8.87 1.99
CA VAL A 176 -26.03 10.07 1.60
C VAL A 176 -26.05 11.08 2.76
N PRO A 177 -24.89 11.60 3.21
CA PRO A 177 -24.83 12.53 4.32
C PRO A 177 -25.66 13.79 4.09
N GLN A 178 -26.18 14.33 5.20
CA GLN A 178 -26.78 15.66 5.23
C GLN A 178 -25.74 16.74 4.91
N ARG A 179 -26.21 17.93 4.52
CA ARG A 179 -25.33 19.05 4.18
C ARG A 179 -24.47 19.48 5.38
N PRO A 180 -23.13 19.51 5.25
CA PRO A 180 -22.27 20.00 6.32
C PRO A 180 -22.50 21.48 6.63
N ALA A 181 -22.24 21.88 7.87
CA ALA A 181 -22.25 23.27 8.27
C ALA A 181 -21.29 24.09 7.38
N ARG A 182 -21.70 25.30 7.01
CA ARG A 182 -20.93 26.23 6.14
C ARG A 182 -20.72 25.78 4.69
N MET A 183 -21.27 24.64 4.25
CA MET A 183 -21.28 24.27 2.84
C MET A 183 -22.42 24.98 2.08
N HIS A 184 -22.09 25.61 0.95
CA HIS A 184 -23.09 26.28 0.12
C HIS A 184 -24.09 25.29 -0.48
N ARG A 185 -25.39 25.66 -0.50
CA ARG A 185 -26.48 24.79 -0.98
C ARG A 185 -26.24 24.28 -2.41
N ARG A 186 -25.74 25.14 -3.31
CA ARG A 186 -25.42 24.76 -4.69
C ARG A 186 -24.33 23.69 -4.77
N THR A 187 -23.30 23.80 -3.93
CA THR A 187 -22.19 22.82 -3.88
C THR A 187 -22.69 21.46 -3.37
N TYR A 188 -23.53 21.47 -2.33
CA TYR A 188 -24.14 20.26 -1.81
C TYR A 188 -25.01 19.57 -2.86
N ALA A 189 -25.93 20.30 -3.51
CA ALA A 189 -26.79 19.74 -4.55
C ALA A 189 -25.98 19.14 -5.70
N ARG A 190 -24.89 19.80 -6.12
CA ARG A 190 -23.98 19.26 -7.15
C ARG A 190 -23.30 17.96 -6.69
N LEU A 191 -22.84 17.88 -5.44
CA LEU A 191 -22.23 16.65 -4.91
C LEU A 191 -23.24 15.50 -4.83
N VAL A 192 -24.46 15.77 -4.35
CA VAL A 192 -25.54 14.76 -4.28
C VAL A 192 -25.89 14.23 -5.66
N ALA A 193 -26.06 15.11 -6.67
CA ALA A 193 -26.34 14.69 -8.03
C ALA A 193 -25.22 13.83 -8.64
N LEU A 194 -23.95 14.16 -8.35
CA LEU A 194 -22.81 13.33 -8.76
C LEU A 194 -22.78 11.97 -8.07
N ILE A 195 -23.09 11.93 -6.76
CA ILE A 195 -23.20 10.68 -5.99
C ILE A 195 -24.27 9.78 -6.60
N GLN A 196 -25.48 10.32 -6.81
CA GLN A 196 -26.60 9.59 -7.41
C GLN A 196 -26.27 9.07 -8.81
N ARG A 197 -25.62 9.87 -9.66
CA ARG A 197 -25.17 9.44 -10.99
C ARG A 197 -24.20 8.25 -10.92
N HIS A 198 -23.25 8.29 -9.98
CA HIS A 198 -22.31 7.19 -9.81
C HIS A 198 -22.95 5.96 -9.17
N GLU A 199 -23.94 6.12 -8.29
CA GLU A 199 -24.63 5.02 -7.62
C GLU A 199 -25.69 4.34 -8.47
N GLY A 200 -26.38 5.08 -9.34
CA GLY A 200 -27.45 4.54 -10.18
C GLY A 200 -27.02 3.37 -11.07
N GLY A 201 -25.75 3.33 -11.49
CA GLY A 201 -25.21 2.21 -12.26
C GLY A 201 -24.61 1.06 -11.42
N LEU A 202 -24.55 1.18 -10.08
CA LEU A 202 -23.91 0.16 -9.24
C LEU A 202 -24.77 -1.08 -9.08
N VAL A 203 -26.08 -0.93 -8.87
CA VAL A 203 -26.98 -2.07 -8.62
C VAL A 203 -27.03 -3.02 -9.83
N PRO A 204 -27.25 -2.55 -11.07
CA PRO A 204 -27.23 -3.44 -12.23
C PRO A 204 -25.85 -4.05 -12.50
N ALA A 205 -24.78 -3.26 -12.34
CA ALA A 205 -23.41 -3.75 -12.55
C ALA A 205 -23.00 -4.80 -11.51
N TRP A 206 -23.49 -4.69 -10.27
CA TRP A 206 -23.27 -5.69 -9.22
C TRP A 206 -24.05 -6.98 -9.49
N GLN A 207 -25.31 -6.88 -9.90
CA GLN A 207 -26.12 -8.05 -10.30
C GLN A 207 -25.49 -8.82 -11.45
N ASN A 208 -25.03 -8.12 -12.49
CA ASN A 208 -24.35 -8.74 -13.64
C ASN A 208 -23.06 -9.45 -13.22
N GLN A 209 -22.28 -8.85 -12.31
CA GLN A 209 -21.05 -9.46 -11.80
C GLN A 209 -21.35 -10.74 -10.99
N LEU A 210 -22.37 -10.71 -10.12
CA LEU A 210 -22.79 -11.87 -9.33
C LEU A 210 -23.25 -13.04 -10.22
N GLN A 211 -24.02 -12.75 -11.27
CA GLN A 211 -24.45 -13.75 -12.24
C GLN A 211 -23.26 -14.39 -12.96
N ALA A 212 -22.29 -13.57 -13.41
CA ALA A 212 -21.08 -14.06 -14.05
C ALA A 212 -20.23 -14.93 -13.10
N ASP A 213 -20.04 -14.50 -11.85
CA ASP A 213 -19.28 -15.25 -10.86
C ASP A 213 -19.97 -16.59 -10.51
N ARG A 214 -21.31 -16.60 -10.41
CA ARG A 214 -22.11 -17.83 -10.18
C ARG A 214 -22.01 -18.80 -11.35
N ALA A 215 -22.03 -18.30 -12.58
CA ALA A 215 -21.84 -19.13 -13.77
C ALA A 215 -20.44 -19.75 -13.80
N GLN A 216 -19.40 -18.97 -13.48
CA GLN A 216 -18.02 -19.48 -13.39
C GLN A 216 -17.85 -20.57 -12.33
N LEU A 217 -18.44 -20.37 -11.14
CA LEU A 217 -18.40 -21.38 -10.08
C LEU A 217 -19.11 -22.67 -10.51
N THR A 218 -20.24 -22.54 -11.20
CA THR A 218 -21.00 -23.69 -11.71
C THR A 218 -20.17 -24.47 -12.74
N GLN A 219 -19.50 -23.78 -13.66
CA GLN A 219 -18.59 -24.41 -14.62
C GLN A 219 -17.44 -25.14 -13.92
N LEU A 220 -16.75 -24.48 -12.98
CA LEU A 220 -15.66 -25.11 -12.23
C LEU A 220 -16.13 -26.36 -11.46
N THR A 221 -17.32 -26.32 -10.87
CA THR A 221 -17.89 -27.51 -10.21
C THR A 221 -18.24 -28.63 -11.18
N GLN A 222 -18.60 -28.31 -12.44
CA GLN A 222 -18.83 -29.30 -13.48
C GLN A 222 -17.50 -29.91 -13.95
N ASP A 223 -16.49 -29.09 -14.18
CA ASP A 223 -15.15 -29.54 -14.60
C ASP A 223 -14.54 -30.49 -13.55
N VAL A 224 -14.64 -30.15 -12.26
CA VAL A 224 -14.20 -31.01 -11.14
C VAL A 224 -14.97 -32.33 -11.08
N ARG A 225 -16.28 -32.33 -11.40
CA ARG A 225 -17.09 -33.56 -11.45
C ARG A 225 -16.77 -34.41 -12.67
N GLN A 226 -16.30 -33.82 -13.76
CA GLN A 226 -15.97 -34.49 -15.01
C GLN A 226 -14.52 -35.02 -15.04
N GLY A 227 -13.73 -34.78 -13.99
CA GLY A 227 -12.42 -35.41 -13.80
C GLY A 227 -11.30 -34.83 -14.68
N VAL A 228 -11.40 -33.56 -15.08
CA VAL A 228 -10.29 -32.80 -15.67
C VAL A 228 -9.44 -32.16 -14.57
#